data_AF-A0A1F7WVN5-F1
#
_entry.id   AF-A0A1F7WVN5-F1
#
_cell.length_a   1.000
_cell.length_b   1.000
_cell.length_c   1.000
_cell.angle_alpha   90.00
_cell.angle_beta   90.00
_cell.angle_gamma   90.00
#
_symmetry.space_group_name_H-M   'P 1'
#
loop_
_entity.id
_entity.type
_entity.pdbx_description
1 polymer ?
#
loop_
_entity_poly.entity_id
_entity_poly.type
_entity_poly.pdbx_seq_one_letter_code
_entity_poly.pdbx_strand_id
1 'polypeptide(L)'
;MKKILRFFVVDTLSLYIIANSTTGIILQNGLFTLLLAGLGLSLASVVVRPIINILLLPINLITFNLFKWASSAIALYIVTLVVPGFIIEGFYFAGFSGKWFDIPTIALSGFLAFVAISFILSFLSAIISLLIK
;
A
#
# COMPACT_ATOMS: atom_id res chain seq x y z
N MET A 1 -1.92 2.86 -22.97
CA MET A 1 -1.99 4.12 -22.19
C MET A 1 -3.02 4.08 -21.06
N LYS A 2 -4.28 3.64 -21.28
CA LYS A 2 -5.32 3.58 -20.22
C LYS A 2 -4.93 2.74 -18.98
N LYS A 3 -4.18 1.65 -19.16
CA LYS A 3 -3.83 0.70 -18.09
C LYS A 3 -2.83 1.26 -17.06
N ILE A 4 -1.79 1.96 -17.52
CA ILE A 4 -0.75 2.54 -16.65
C ILE A 4 -1.33 3.70 -15.82
N LEU A 5 -2.12 4.57 -16.45
CA LEU A 5 -2.77 5.66 -15.74
C LEU A 5 -3.73 5.14 -14.65
N ARG A 6 -4.44 4.04 -14.93
CA ARG A 6 -5.27 3.38 -13.91
C ARG A 6 -4.45 2.85 -12.74
N PHE A 7 -3.31 2.20 -12.98
CA PHE A 7 -2.44 1.74 -11.89
C PHE A 7 -1.96 2.92 -11.03
N PHE A 8 -1.51 3.99 -11.68
CA PHE A 8 -1.10 5.20 -10.98
C PHE A 8 -2.22 5.79 -10.10
N VAL A 9 -3.42 5.97 -10.65
CA VAL A 9 -4.56 6.51 -9.90
C VAL A 9 -4.93 5.59 -8.74
N VAL A 10 -5.01 4.27 -8.96
CA VAL A 10 -5.36 3.29 -7.92
C VAL A 10 -4.34 3.29 -6.79
N ASP A 11 -3.04 3.21 -7.09
CA ASP A 11 -1.99 3.12 -6.08
C ASP A 11 -1.84 4.44 -5.31
N THR A 12 -1.94 5.58 -6.00
CA THR A 12 -1.90 6.91 -5.36
C THR A 12 -3.09 7.14 -4.45
N LEU A 13 -4.32 6.82 -4.89
CA LEU A 13 -5.52 6.94 -4.06
C LEU A 13 -5.46 5.98 -2.86
N SER A 14 -4.99 4.76 -3.07
CA SER A 14 -4.81 3.80 -1.97
C SER A 14 -3.84 4.35 -0.92
N LEU A 15 -2.67 4.85 -1.35
CA LEU A 15 -1.67 5.42 -0.46
C LEU A 15 -2.19 6.68 0.24
N TYR A 16 -2.94 7.53 -0.46
CA TYR A 16 -3.58 8.70 0.12
C TYR A 16 -4.55 8.32 1.26
N ILE A 17 -5.41 7.33 1.04
CA ILE A 17 -6.36 6.86 2.06
C ILE A 17 -5.60 6.34 3.28
N ILE A 18 -4.52 5.58 3.08
CA ILE A 18 -3.72 5.06 4.19
C ILE A 18 -3.02 6.19 4.94
N ALA A 19 -2.40 7.14 4.23
CA ALA A 19 -1.69 8.26 4.84
C ALA A 19 -2.62 9.16 5.67
N ASN A 20 -3.90 9.28 5.30
CA ASN A 20 -4.89 9.99 6.12
C ASN A 20 -5.39 9.15 7.30
N SER A 21 -5.43 7.83 7.17
CA SER A 21 -5.93 6.92 8.20
C SER A 21 -4.87 6.55 9.25
N THR A 22 -3.59 6.80 8.94
CA THR A 22 -2.45 6.36 9.74
C THR A 22 -1.44 7.48 9.88
N THR A 23 -1.08 7.84 11.11
CA THR A 23 -0.12 8.94 11.38
C THR A 23 1.35 8.56 11.20
N GLY A 24 1.65 7.31 10.85
CA GLY A 24 3.03 6.81 10.72
C GLY A 24 3.64 6.91 9.32
N ILE A 25 2.91 7.48 8.35
CA ILE A 25 3.43 7.83 7.03
C ILE A 25 3.72 9.34 6.99
N ILE A 26 4.98 9.70 6.79
CA ILE A 26 5.41 11.10 6.70
C ILE A 26 5.60 11.46 5.23
N LEU A 27 4.91 12.54 4.84
CA LEU A 27 4.98 13.14 3.51
C LEU A 27 5.54 14.56 3.66
N GLN A 28 6.86 14.71 3.56
CA GLN A 28 7.54 15.98 3.86
C GLN A 28 7.00 17.17 3.04
N ASN A 29 6.70 16.98 1.76
CA ASN A 29 6.20 18.03 0.87
C ASN A 29 4.70 17.85 0.58
N GLY A 30 3.97 17.15 1.46
CA GLY A 30 2.53 16.91 1.37
C GLY A 30 2.10 16.27 0.04
N LEU A 31 1.29 16.99 -0.74
CA LEU A 31 0.75 16.53 -2.02
C LEU A 31 1.84 16.19 -3.05
N PHE A 32 2.96 16.92 -3.07
CA PHE A 32 4.02 16.67 -4.04
C PHE A 32 4.69 15.31 -3.77
N THR A 33 5.04 15.04 -2.52
CA THR A 33 5.57 13.73 -2.10
C THR A 33 4.56 12.62 -2.34
N LEU A 34 3.26 12.86 -2.08
CA LEU A 34 2.20 11.88 -2.32
C LEU A 34 2.14 11.46 -3.80
N LEU A 35 2.15 12.43 -4.71
CA LEU A 35 2.10 12.16 -6.15
C LEU A 35 3.37 11.45 -6.62
N LEU A 36 4.55 11.86 -6.14
CA LEU A 36 5.80 11.16 -6.44
C LEU A 36 5.83 9.73 -5.88
N ALA A 37 5.37 9.54 -4.65
CA ALA A 37 5.25 8.22 -4.02
C ALA A 37 4.27 7.33 -4.78
N GLY A 38 3.11 7.87 -5.19
CA GLY A 38 2.15 7.17 -6.03
C GLY A 38 2.71 6.79 -7.40
N LEU A 39 3.48 7.69 -8.04
CA LEU A 39 4.16 7.40 -9.30
C LEU A 39 5.19 6.28 -9.10
N GLY A 40 6.08 6.43 -8.12
CA GLY A 40 7.08 5.43 -7.77
C GLY A 40 6.46 4.07 -7.45
N LEU A 41 5.35 4.06 -6.71
CA LEU A 41 4.65 2.84 -6.31
C LEU A 41 4.00 2.14 -7.49
N SER A 42 3.43 2.90 -8.43
CA SER A 42 2.85 2.35 -9.64
C SER A 42 3.91 1.76 -10.56
N LEU A 43 5.05 2.42 -10.72
CA LEU A 43 6.18 1.93 -11.51
C LEU A 43 6.80 0.69 -10.86
N ALA A 44 7.08 0.76 -9.56
CA ALA A 44 7.58 -0.37 -8.79
C ALA A 44 6.60 -1.54 -8.88
N SER A 45 5.30 -1.32 -8.71
CA SER A 45 4.27 -2.35 -8.85
C SER A 45 4.27 -3.00 -10.23
N VAL A 46 4.41 -2.23 -11.31
CA VAL A 46 4.43 -2.79 -12.68
C VAL A 46 5.62 -3.70 -12.90
N VAL A 47 6.77 -3.39 -12.30
CA VAL A 47 8.01 -4.19 -12.43
C VAL A 47 8.03 -5.37 -11.44
N VAL A 48 7.64 -5.15 -10.19
CA VAL A 48 7.72 -6.12 -9.09
C VAL A 48 6.64 -7.18 -9.20
N ARG A 49 5.39 -6.81 -9.53
CA ARG A 49 4.26 -7.76 -9.53
C ARG A 49 4.50 -8.98 -10.43
N PRO A 50 5.00 -8.86 -11.68
CA PRO A 50 5.30 -10.02 -12.51
C PRO A 50 6.31 -10.96 -11.87
N ILE A 51 7.40 -10.43 -11.34
CA ILE A 51 8.50 -11.20 -10.74
C ILE A 51 7.97 -11.97 -9.53
N ILE A 52 7.31 -11.26 -8.60
CA ILE A 52 6.82 -11.84 -7.35
C ILE A 52 5.68 -12.84 -7.59
N ASN A 53 4.77 -12.55 -8.53
CA ASN A 53 3.68 -13.47 -8.82
C ASN A 53 4.16 -14.78 -9.46
N ILE A 54 5.27 -14.75 -10.22
CA ILE A 54 5.88 -15.97 -10.77
C ILE A 54 6.53 -16.78 -9.64
N LEU A 55 7.31 -16.13 -8.77
CA LEU A 55 7.96 -16.79 -7.64
C LEU A 55 6.95 -17.39 -6.64
N LEU A 56 5.86 -16.66 -6.37
CA LEU A 56 4.81 -17.07 -5.45
C LEU A 56 3.65 -17.79 -6.15
N LEU A 57 3.76 -18.15 -7.43
CA LEU A 57 2.69 -18.77 -8.20
C LEU A 57 2.09 -20.02 -7.50
N PRO A 58 2.86 -21.03 -7.05
CA PRO A 58 2.28 -22.21 -6.42
C PRO A 58 1.53 -21.86 -5.13
N ILE A 59 2.10 -20.99 -4.31
CA ILE A 59 1.50 -20.55 -3.05
C ILE A 59 0.22 -19.75 -3.35
N ASN A 60 0.28 -18.80 -4.27
CA ASN A 60 -0.87 -17.99 -4.69
C ASN A 60 -2.02 -18.86 -5.21
N LEU A 61 -1.75 -19.95 -5.93
CA LEU A 61 -2.80 -20.87 -6.38
C LEU A 61 -3.45 -21.62 -5.21
N ILE A 62 -2.64 -22.15 -4.29
CA ILE A 62 -3.11 -22.89 -3.11
C ILE A 62 -3.91 -21.98 -2.17
N THR A 63 -3.49 -20.72 -2.01
CA THR A 63 -4.07 -19.76 -1.08
C THR A 63 -5.08 -18.81 -1.73
N PHE A 64 -5.54 -19.09 -2.95
CA PHE A 64 -6.48 -18.22 -3.69
C PHE A 64 -6.03 -16.74 -3.76
N ASN A 65 -4.78 -16.52 -4.13
CA ASN A 65 -4.13 -15.22 -4.32
C ASN A 65 -4.01 -14.37 -3.05
N LEU A 66 -4.17 -14.97 -1.87
CA LEU A 66 -4.02 -14.27 -0.58
C LEU A 66 -2.65 -13.59 -0.45
N PHE A 67 -1.57 -14.21 -0.94
CA PHE A 67 -0.20 -13.67 -0.84
C PHE A 67 0.13 -12.59 -1.87
N LYS A 68 -0.84 -12.11 -2.65
CA LYS A 68 -0.63 -11.02 -3.62
C LYS A 68 -0.08 -9.75 -2.98
N TRP A 69 -0.40 -9.48 -1.72
CA TRP A 69 0.08 -8.32 -0.98
C TRP A 69 1.61 -8.29 -0.82
N ALA A 70 2.30 -9.43 -0.93
CA ALA A 70 3.76 -9.49 -0.88
C ALA A 70 4.41 -8.64 -1.98
N SER A 71 3.79 -8.59 -3.18
CA SER A 71 4.26 -7.72 -4.27
C SER A 71 4.13 -6.24 -3.91
N SER A 72 3.05 -5.85 -3.22
CA SER A 72 2.85 -4.50 -2.72
C SER A 72 3.85 -4.14 -1.62
N ALA A 73 4.21 -5.09 -0.76
CA ALA A 73 5.21 -4.88 0.30
C ALA A 73 6.58 -4.53 -0.29
N ILE A 74 7.02 -5.30 -1.29
CA ILE A 74 8.30 -5.08 -1.96
C ILE A 74 8.26 -3.77 -2.77
N ALA A 75 7.17 -3.49 -3.48
CA ALA A 75 7.03 -2.23 -4.21
C ALA A 75 7.09 -1.02 -3.27
N LEU A 76 6.39 -1.08 -2.13
CA LEU A 76 6.37 -0.02 -1.14
C LEU A 76 7.74 0.19 -0.49
N TYR A 77 8.47 -0.89 -0.20
CA TYR A 77 9.85 -0.79 0.27
C TYR A 77 10.76 -0.10 -0.76
N ILE A 78 10.65 -0.45 -2.05
CA ILE A 78 11.41 0.22 -3.12
C ILE A 78 11.08 1.72 -3.15
N VAL A 79 9.81 2.10 -3.01
CA VAL A 79 9.40 3.51 -3.02
C VAL A 79 9.99 4.29 -1.86
N THR A 80 10.08 3.70 -0.66
CA THR A 80 10.76 4.35 0.48
C THR A 80 12.25 4.62 0.23
N LEU A 81 12.89 3.89 -0.69
CA LEU A 81 14.29 4.12 -1.08
C LEU A 81 14.43 5.12 -2.22
N VAL A 82 13.47 5.15 -3.15
CA VAL A 82 13.55 5.94 -4.40
C VAL A 82 12.96 7.33 -4.25
N VAL A 83 11.93 7.50 -3.42
CA VAL A 83 11.18 8.75 -3.32
C VAL A 83 11.63 9.54 -2.07
N PRO A 84 12.40 10.62 -2.24
CA PRO A 84 12.82 11.43 -1.11
C PRO A 84 11.61 12.10 -0.45
N GLY A 85 11.59 12.09 0.87
CA GLY A 85 10.52 12.67 1.69
C GLY A 85 9.31 11.78 1.91
N PHE A 86 9.27 10.57 1.34
CA PHE A 86 8.29 9.52 1.70
C PHE A 86 8.91 8.58 2.73
N ILE A 87 8.52 8.74 3.99
CA ILE A 87 9.07 7.99 5.12
C ILE A 87 7.94 7.23 5.81
N ILE A 88 8.22 5.97 6.17
CA ILE A 88 7.31 5.13 6.95
C ILE A 88 8.00 4.86 8.28
N GLU A 89 7.56 5.55 9.33
CA GLU A 89 8.09 5.36 10.69
C GLU A 89 7.33 4.27 11.45
N GLY A 90 6.04 4.11 11.16
CA GLY A 90 5.19 3.16 11.84
C GLY A 90 3.81 3.05 11.21
N PHE A 91 2.97 2.22 11.83
CA PHE A 91 1.55 2.14 11.54
C PHE A 91 0.78 2.40 12.83
N TYR A 92 0.25 3.60 12.94
CA TYR A 92 -0.56 4.06 14.07
C TYR A 92 -1.99 4.27 13.61
N PHE A 93 -2.86 3.35 14.00
CA PHE A 93 -4.30 3.45 13.81
C PHE A 93 -4.95 3.88 15.12
N ALA A 94 -5.67 5.00 15.10
CA ALA A 94 -6.27 5.62 16.29
C ALA A 94 -7.41 4.80 16.92
N GLY A 95 -7.76 3.65 16.34
CA GLY A 95 -8.93 2.89 16.75
C GLY A 95 -10.21 3.56 16.27
N PHE A 96 -11.32 2.86 16.42
CA PHE A 96 -12.65 3.39 16.14
C PHE A 96 -13.59 2.84 17.20
N SER A 97 -14.23 3.73 17.95
CA SER A 97 -15.24 3.34 18.94
C SER A 97 -16.62 3.71 18.42
N GLY A 98 -17.48 2.70 18.31
CA GLY A 98 -18.86 2.84 17.87
C GLY A 98 -19.79 2.05 18.78
N LYS A 99 -21.09 2.40 18.76
CA LYS A 99 -22.10 1.80 19.65
C LYS A 99 -22.16 0.26 19.64
N TRP A 100 -21.76 -0.35 18.52
CA TRP A 100 -21.80 -1.80 18.33
C TRP A 100 -20.41 -2.44 18.23
N PHE A 101 -19.36 -1.65 17.99
CA PHE A 101 -18.03 -2.19 17.68
C PHE A 101 -16.95 -1.23 18.16
N ASP A 102 -16.06 -1.76 18.98
CA ASP A 102 -14.87 -1.07 19.45
C ASP A 102 -13.63 -1.71 18.82
N ILE A 103 -12.97 -0.95 17.95
CA ILE A 103 -11.66 -1.28 17.40
C ILE A 103 -10.62 -0.60 18.28
N PRO A 104 -9.77 -1.36 19.00
CA PRO A 104 -8.72 -0.78 19.82
C PRO A 104 -7.69 -0.05 18.96
N THR A 105 -6.92 0.83 19.60
CA THR A 105 -5.76 1.47 18.98
C THR A 105 -4.72 0.42 18.62
N ILE A 106 -4.10 0.56 17.44
CA ILE A 106 -3.07 -0.36 16.96
C ILE A 106 -1.84 0.48 16.63
N ALA A 107 -0.74 0.19 17.30
CA ALA A 107 0.56 0.83 17.07
C ALA A 107 1.58 -0.26 16.72
N LEU A 108 1.99 -0.28 15.45
CA LEU A 108 3.03 -1.19 14.96
C LEU A 108 4.24 -0.36 14.53
N SER A 109 5.43 -0.88 14.80
CA SER A 109 6.70 -0.25 14.46
C SER A 109 7.59 -1.18 13.63
N GLY A 110 8.56 -0.59 12.94
CA GLY A 110 9.55 -1.31 12.15
C GLY A 110 8.92 -2.19 11.06
N PHE A 111 9.39 -3.43 10.95
CA PHE A 111 8.95 -4.36 9.90
C PHE A 111 7.43 -4.62 9.90
N LEU A 112 6.80 -4.70 11.09
CA LEU A 112 5.37 -4.98 11.19
C LEU A 112 4.52 -3.85 10.62
N ALA A 113 4.99 -2.59 10.70
CA ALA A 113 4.31 -1.46 10.08
C ALA A 113 4.29 -1.59 8.55
N PHE A 114 5.42 -1.97 7.94
CA PHE A 114 5.50 -2.23 6.50
C PHE A 114 4.54 -3.35 6.08
N VAL A 115 4.49 -4.45 6.83
CA VAL A 115 3.57 -5.56 6.57
C VAL A 115 2.12 -5.06 6.64
N ALA A 116 1.72 -4.37 7.71
CA ALA A 116 0.37 -3.86 7.86
C ALA A 116 -0.03 -2.89 6.73
N ILE A 117 0.83 -1.91 6.43
CA ILE A 117 0.57 -0.93 5.37
C ILE A 117 0.48 -1.62 4.01
N SER A 118 1.39 -2.55 3.70
CA SER A 118 1.37 -3.26 2.42
C SER A 118 0.13 -4.15 2.24
N PHE A 119 -0.34 -4.77 3.32
CA PHE A 119 -1.56 -5.56 3.33
C PHE A 119 -2.77 -4.68 3.06
N ILE A 120 -2.90 -3.57 3.79
CA ILE A 120 -3.98 -2.59 3.60
C ILE A 120 -3.92 -1.98 2.20
N LEU A 121 -2.73 -1.64 1.71
CA LEU A 121 -2.51 -1.12 0.36
C LEU A 121 -2.97 -2.10 -0.72
N SER A 122 -2.61 -3.37 -0.59
CA SER A 122 -3.06 -4.42 -1.52
C SER A 122 -4.59 -4.56 -1.48
N PHE A 123 -5.19 -4.52 -0.29
CA PHE A 123 -6.64 -4.63 -0.12
C PHE A 123 -7.39 -3.42 -0.70
N LEU A 124 -6.96 -2.20 -0.36
CA LEU A 124 -7.52 -0.96 -0.90
C LEU A 124 -7.37 -0.88 -2.42
N SER A 125 -6.18 -1.18 -2.94
CA SER A 125 -5.96 -1.17 -4.39
C SER A 125 -6.86 -2.17 -5.11
N ALA A 126 -7.16 -3.33 -4.50
CA ALA A 126 -8.12 -4.28 -5.04
C ALA A 126 -9.54 -3.70 -5.09
N ILE A 127 -10.03 -3.10 -3.99
CA ILE A 127 -11.35 -2.47 -3.92
C ILE A 127 -11.48 -1.32 -4.91
N ILE A 128 -10.53 -0.39 -4.91
CA ILE A 128 -10.55 0.78 -5.80
C ILE A 128 -10.47 0.32 -7.26
N SER A 129 -9.63 -0.68 -7.55
CA SER A 129 -9.56 -1.23 -8.91
C SER A 129 -10.87 -1.86 -9.35
N LEU A 130 -11.66 -2.44 -8.43
CA LEU A 130 -12.97 -3.01 -8.74
C LEU A 130 -14.01 -1.93 -9.05
N LEU A 131 -13.97 -0.80 -8.34
CA LEU A 131 -14.87 0.35 -8.57
C LEU A 131 -14.61 1.05 -9.91
N ILE A 132 -13.37 1.08 -10.38
CA ILE A 132 -12.97 1.73 -11.66
C ILE A 132 -13.06 0.75 -12.84
N LYS A 133 -13.73 -0.41 -12.68
CA LYS A 133 -13.83 -1.43 -13.73
C LYS A 133 -14.94 -1.11 -14.74
#